data_AF-A0AAV2NFA6-F1
#
_entry.id   AF-A0AAV2NFA6-F1
#
_cell.length_a   1.000
_cell.length_b   1.000
_cell.length_c   1.000
_cell.angle_alpha   90.00
_cell.angle_beta   90.00
_cell.angle_gamma   90.00
#
_symmetry.space_group_name_H-M   'P 1'
#
loop_
_entity.id
_entity.type
_entity.pdbx_description
1 polymer ?
#
loop_
_entity_poly.entity_id
_entity_poly.type
_entity_poly.pdbx_seq_one_letter_code
_entity_poly.pdbx_strand_id
1 'polypeptide(L)'
;MAVINKKFAVVKFLSDCTYSEIPTAWLMTDDDDYEQCWWPPRTANSKLLKANCASPNYDTWIKYDVDIIKYCTSLESARKSAADATYYN
;
A
#
# COMPACT_ATOMS: atom_id res chain seq x y z
N MET A 1 15.37 6.52 21.23
CA MET A 1 15.39 6.96 19.82
C MET A 1 14.29 6.20 19.09
N ALA A 2 13.07 6.74 19.03
CA ALA A 2 11.99 6.10 18.28
C ALA A 2 12.30 6.28 16.79
N VAL A 3 12.85 5.25 16.15
CA VAL A 3 12.96 5.21 14.69
C VAL A 3 11.54 5.29 14.17
N ILE A 4 11.16 6.47 13.68
CA ILE A 4 9.83 6.74 13.12
C ILE A 4 9.81 6.03 11.76
N ASN A 5 9.67 4.71 11.82
CA ASN A 5 9.69 3.84 10.67
C ASN A 5 8.32 4.07 9.99
N LYS A 6 8.30 4.90 8.94
CA LYS A 6 7.13 5.13 8.09
C LYS A 6 6.79 3.80 7.40
N LYS A 7 6.12 2.91 8.13
CA LYS A 7 5.91 1.52 7.72
C LYS A 7 4.80 1.37 6.71
N PHE A 8 3.83 2.28 6.68
CA PHE A 8 2.63 2.17 5.86
C PHE A 8 2.45 3.39 4.95
N ALA A 9 1.84 3.16 3.81
CA ALA A 9 1.42 4.15 2.85
C ALA A 9 -0.01 3.82 2.42
N VAL A 10 -0.81 4.86 2.25
CA VAL A 10 -2.12 4.79 1.64
C VAL A 10 -1.93 5.11 0.18
N VAL A 11 -2.22 4.14 -0.67
CA VAL A 11 -2.18 4.28 -2.11
C VAL A 11 -3.58 4.20 -2.69
N LYS A 12 -3.78 4.82 -3.83
CA LYS A 12 -5.00 4.73 -4.62
C LYS A 12 -4.69 4.00 -5.91
N PHE A 13 -5.37 2.90 -6.15
CA PHE A 13 -5.29 2.20 -7.42
C PHE A 13 -5.88 3.05 -8.53
N LEU A 14 -5.08 3.34 -9.56
CA LEU A 14 -5.56 4.08 -10.73
C LEU A 14 -6.51 3.22 -11.57
N SER A 15 -6.32 1.89 -11.56
CA SER A 15 -7.17 0.92 -12.29
C SER A 15 -8.63 0.93 -11.81
N ASP A 16 -8.84 0.90 -10.49
CA ASP A 16 -10.17 0.69 -9.89
C ASP A 16 -10.64 1.89 -9.03
N CYS A 17 -9.85 2.97 -8.98
CA CYS A 17 -10.05 4.11 -8.08
C CYS A 17 -10.23 3.74 -6.61
N THR A 18 -9.69 2.59 -6.18
CA THR A 18 -9.83 2.08 -4.82
C THR A 18 -8.65 2.49 -3.94
N TYR A 19 -8.91 2.77 -2.67
CA TYR A 19 -7.86 3.11 -1.71
C TYR A 19 -7.41 1.88 -0.94
N SER A 20 -6.12 1.87 -0.61
CA SER A 20 -5.53 0.73 0.03
C SER A 20 -4.30 1.09 0.83
N GLU A 21 -4.29 0.61 2.06
CA GLU A 21 -3.11 0.68 2.91
C GLU A 21 -2.14 -0.46 2.56
N ILE A 22 -0.88 -0.13 2.32
CA ILE A 22 0.19 -1.10 2.14
C ILE A 22 1.42 -0.65 2.90
N PRO A 23 2.30 -1.58 3.27
CA PRO A 23 3.59 -1.16 3.77
C PRO A 23 4.42 -0.49 2.67
N THR A 24 5.26 0.47 3.05
CA THR A 24 6.19 1.15 2.12
C THR A 24 7.16 0.18 1.44
N ALA A 25 7.37 -0.99 2.03
CA ALA A 25 8.12 -2.10 1.43
C ALA A 25 7.52 -2.65 0.13
N TRP A 26 6.24 -2.38 -0.16
CA TRP A 26 5.56 -2.81 -1.38
C TRP A 26 5.53 -1.73 -2.45
N LEU A 27 5.82 -0.49 -2.06
CA LEU A 27 5.94 0.61 -3.00
C LEU A 27 7.21 0.44 -3.81
N MET A 28 7.07 0.69 -5.10
CA MET A 28 8.16 0.82 -6.02
C MET A 28 8.18 2.28 -6.44
N THR A 29 9.05 3.05 -5.79
CA THR A 29 9.43 4.38 -6.26
C THR A 29 10.68 4.17 -7.10
N ASP A 30 10.48 3.86 -8.38
CA ASP A 30 11.57 4.03 -9.34
C ASP A 30 11.72 5.54 -9.59
N ASP A 31 12.89 5.98 -10.07
CA ASP A 31 13.17 7.41 -10.32
C ASP A 31 12.26 8.01 -11.43
N ASP A 32 11.49 7.14 -12.09
CA ASP A 32 10.43 7.47 -13.05
C ASP A 32 9.16 7.91 -12.31
N ASP A 33 8.50 8.97 -12.79
CA ASP A 33 7.34 9.68 -12.20
C ASP A 33 6.10 8.80 -11.90
N TYR A 34 6.19 7.48 -12.10
CA TYR A 34 5.12 6.52 -11.86
C TYR A 34 5.33 5.77 -10.55
N GLU A 35 4.46 6.07 -9.58
CA GLU A 35 4.34 5.30 -8.36
C GLU A 35 3.63 3.98 -8.66
N GLN A 36 4.33 2.87 -8.42
CA GLN A 36 3.75 1.53 -8.56
C GLN A 36 3.79 0.81 -7.22
N CYS A 37 2.88 -0.14 -7.03
CA CYS A 37 2.99 -1.05 -5.91
C CYS A 37 2.82 -2.50 -6.32
N TRP A 38 3.48 -3.36 -5.57
CA TRP A 38 3.28 -4.80 -5.66
C TRP A 38 2.07 -5.18 -4.83
N TRP A 39 1.09 -5.79 -5.49
CA TRP A 39 -0.11 -6.28 -4.83
C TRP A 39 -0.19 -7.81 -4.89
N PRO A 40 -0.42 -8.47 -3.75
CA PRO A 40 -0.58 -9.90 -3.73
C PRO A 40 -1.90 -10.29 -4.42
N PRO A 41 -1.95 -11.48 -5.06
CA PRO A 41 -3.14 -11.93 -5.76
C PRO A 41 -4.31 -12.10 -4.78
N ARG A 42 -5.54 -12.03 -5.30
CA ARG A 42 -6.77 -12.08 -4.47
C ARG A 42 -6.92 -13.37 -3.63
N THR A 43 -6.20 -14.43 -4.02
CA THR A 43 -6.09 -15.70 -3.30
C THR A 43 -5.21 -15.60 -2.05
N ALA A 44 -4.36 -14.59 -1.95
CA ALA A 44 -3.48 -14.36 -0.82
C ALA A 44 -4.17 -13.51 0.26
N ASN A 45 -3.89 -13.83 1.52
CA ASN A 45 -4.40 -13.09 2.67
C ASN A 45 -3.72 -11.72 2.80
N SER A 46 -4.18 -10.74 2.04
CA SER A 46 -3.62 -9.39 2.01
C SER A 46 -3.56 -8.75 3.40
N LYS A 47 -4.55 -8.98 4.26
CA LYS A 47 -4.53 -8.54 5.67
C LYS A 47 -3.34 -9.11 6.45
N LEU A 48 -3.06 -10.41 6.28
CA LEU A 48 -1.95 -11.08 6.96
C LEU A 48 -0.61 -10.58 6.43
N LEU A 49 -0.47 -10.42 5.11
CA LEU A 49 0.75 -9.94 4.46
C LEU A 49 1.07 -8.49 4.87
N LYS A 50 0.05 -7.63 4.92
CA LYS A 50 0.18 -6.24 5.41
C LYS A 50 0.56 -6.20 6.89
N ALA A 51 -0.08 -7.03 7.72
CA ALA A 51 0.24 -7.13 9.14
C ALA A 51 1.66 -7.64 9.39
N ASN A 52 2.14 -8.57 8.55
CA ASN A 52 3.46 -9.15 8.65
C ASN A 52 4.56 -8.32 7.96
N CYS A 53 4.21 -7.19 7.32
CA CYS A 53 5.10 -6.44 6.42
C CYS A 53 5.89 -7.37 5.47
N ALA A 54 5.20 -8.37 4.90
CA ALA A 54 5.85 -9.37 4.06
C ALA A 54 6.52 -8.71 2.86
N SER A 55 7.72 -9.12 2.49
CA SER A 55 8.38 -8.61 1.28
C SER A 55 7.58 -9.01 0.03
N PRO A 56 7.53 -8.13 -1.00
CA PRO A 56 6.86 -8.46 -2.25
C PRO A 56 7.50 -9.67 -2.91
N ASN A 57 6.67 -10.60 -3.37
CA ASN A 57 7.14 -11.77 -4.09
C ASN A 57 6.92 -11.54 -5.59
N TYR A 58 8.01 -11.22 -6.29
CA TYR A 58 8.03 -10.89 -7.72
C TYR A 58 7.46 -11.97 -8.64
N ASP A 59 7.39 -13.22 -8.18
CA ASP A 59 6.85 -14.35 -8.94
C ASP A 59 5.32 -14.43 -8.90
N THR A 60 4.71 -14.03 -7.77
CA THR A 60 3.27 -14.20 -7.53
C THR A 60 2.51 -12.89 -7.43
N TRP A 61 3.18 -11.78 -7.13
CA TRP A 61 2.54 -10.48 -6.94
C TRP A 61 2.46 -9.76 -8.27
N ILE A 62 1.42 -8.94 -8.41
CA ILE A 62 1.13 -8.19 -9.63
C ILE A 62 1.48 -6.73 -9.35
N LYS A 63 2.11 -6.06 -10.32
CA LYS A 63 2.34 -4.62 -10.26
C LYS A 63 1.09 -3.88 -10.67
N TYR A 64 0.73 -2.88 -9.88
CA TYR A 64 -0.35 -1.97 -10.18
C TYR A 64 0.15 -0.54 -10.08
N ASP A 65 -0.30 0.30 -11.01
CA ASP A 65 -0.11 1.74 -10.96
C ASP A 65 -1.00 2.33 -9.87
N VAL A 66 -0.37 3.01 -8.93
CA VAL A 66 -1.03 3.56 -7.76
C VAL A 66 -0.53 4.95 -7.42
N ASP A 67 -1.42 5.80 -6.96
CA ASP A 67 -1.08 7.14 -6.52
C ASP A 67 -0.86 7.14 -5.01
N ILE A 68 0.28 7.62 -4.52
CA ILE A 68 0.54 7.64 -3.07
C ILE A 68 -0.14 8.85 -2.45
N ILE A 69 -1.35 8.61 -1.93
CA ILE A 69 -2.14 9.64 -1.25
C ILE A 69 -1.42 10.18 -0.02
N LYS A 70 -0.88 9.28 0.83
CA LYS A 70 -0.09 9.69 2.01
C LYS A 70 0.66 8.55 2.67
N TYR A 71 1.70 8.91 3.41
CA TYR A 71 2.43 8.02 4.31
C TYR A 71 1.85 8.04 5.73
N CYS A 72 1.79 6.87 6.36
CA CYS A 72 1.29 6.67 7.71
C CYS A 72 2.28 5.85 8.54
N THR A 73 2.41 6.19 9.82
CA THR A 73 3.30 5.47 10.73
C THR A 73 2.64 4.24 11.37
N SER A 74 1.30 4.22 11.42
CA SER A 74 0.50 3.16 12.02
C SER A 74 -0.54 2.60 11.06
N LEU A 75 -0.71 1.28 11.06
CA LEU A 75 -1.71 0.57 10.26
C LEU A 75 -3.12 1.10 10.55
N GLU A 76 -3.48 1.36 11.80
CA GLU A 76 -4.80 1.91 12.14
C GLU A 76 -5.07 3.28 11.48
N SER A 77 -4.07 4.16 11.43
CA SER A 77 -4.20 5.46 10.76
C SER A 77 -4.28 5.31 9.25
N ALA A 78 -3.48 4.41 8.67
CA ALA A 78 -3.53 4.11 7.24
C ALA A 78 -4.91 3.55 6.85
N ARG A 79 -5.43 2.59 7.63
CA ARG A 79 -6.75 2.00 7.43
C ARG A 79 -7.87 3.00 7.52
N LYS A 80 -7.88 3.81 8.60
CA LYS A 80 -8.90 4.83 8.81
C LYS A 80 -8.91 5.80 7.64
N SER A 81 -7.73 6.19 7.18
CA SER A 81 -7.56 7.10 6.07
C SER A 81 -7.97 6.52 4.72
N ALA A 82 -7.61 5.27 4.44
CA ALA A 82 -8.03 4.57 3.23
C ALA A 82 -9.56 4.41 3.23
N ALA A 83 -10.15 4.00 4.35
CA ALA A 83 -11.60 3.86 4.49
C ALA A 83 -12.33 5.20 4.34
N ASP A 84 -11.82 6.26 4.97
CA ASP A 84 -12.37 7.62 4.87
C ASP A 84 -12.30 8.14 3.43
N ALA A 85 -11.16 7.94 2.75
CA ALA A 85 -11.00 8.29 1.34
C ALA A 85 -11.93 7.48 0.41
N THR A 86 -12.27 6.25 0.79
CA THR A 86 -13.22 5.41 0.04
C THR A 86 -14.68 5.81 0.29
N TYR A 87 -14.99 6.43 1.44
CA TYR A 87 -16.36 6.79 1.83
C TYR A 87 -16.88 8.06 1.14
N TYR A 88 -15.99 8.92 0.65
CA TYR A 88 -16.34 10.19 0.00
C TYR A 88 -16.48 10.10 -1.53
N ASN A 89 -16.48 8.90 -2.12
CA ASN A 89 -16.61 8.66 -3.57
C ASN A 89 -17.84 7.82 -3.90
#